data_AF-A0A493U1P5-F1
#
_entry.id   AF-A0A493U1P5-F1
#
_cell.length_a   1.000
_cell.length_b   1.000
_cell.length_c   1.000
_cell.angle_alpha   90.00
_cell.angle_beta   90.00
_cell.angle_gamma   90.00
#
_symmetry.space_group_name_H-M   'P 1'
#
loop_
_entity.id
_entity.type
_entity.pdbx_description
1 polymer ?
#
loop_
_entity_poly.entity_id
_entity_poly.type
_entity_poly.pdbx_seq_one_letter_code
_entity_poly.pdbx_strand_id
1 'polypeptide(L)'
;MNEENMTDLLSSGLKNDYNKETFTLKHKIDEQMFPCRFIKIVPLLSWGPSFNFSIWYVELNGIDDPDVVQPCLNWYSKYREQEAIRLCLKHFRQHNYTEAFESLQKKTKIALEHPMLTDLHDKLVLKGDFDACEELIEKAVNDGLFNQYISQQEYKPRWGQIIPKSTKGDGEDSRPGMRGGHQMVIDVQTETVYLFGGWDGTQDLADFWAYSVKENQWTCISRDTEKESGPSARSCHKMCIDIQRRQIYTLGRYLDSSVRNSKSLKSDFYRYDIDTNTWMLLSEDTAADGGPKLVFDHQMCMDSEKHMIYTFGGRILTCNGSVDDSRASEPQFSGLFAFDCQCQTWKLLREDSCNAGPEDIQSRIGHCMLFHSKNRCLYVFGGQRSKTYLNDFFSYDVDSDHVDIISDGTKKDSGMVPMTGFTQRATIDPELNEIHVLSGLSKDKEKREENVRNSFWIYDIVRNSWSCVYKNDQAAKENPGKSLQEEEPCPRFAHQLVYDELHKVHYLFGGNPGKSCSPKMRLDDFWSLKLCRPSKEYLLRHCKYLIRKHRFEEKAQTDPLSALKYLQNDLYVTVDHSDPEETKEEFAPTSCFDSSTAVRVTLQQELKK
;
A
#
# COMPACT_ATOMS: atom_id res chain seq x y z
N MET A 1 -2.05 41.59 3.30
CA MET A 1 -2.45 40.18 3.47
C MET A 1 -1.79 39.69 4.74
N ASN A 2 -2.53 39.22 5.73
CA ASN A 2 -1.96 38.61 6.93
C ASN A 2 -1.80 37.10 6.66
N GLU A 3 -0.66 36.50 7.02
CA GLU A 3 -0.38 35.10 6.67
C GLU A 3 -1.37 34.11 7.28
N GLU A 4 -1.94 34.46 8.43
CA GLU A 4 -2.95 33.67 9.17
C GLU A 4 -4.29 33.50 8.41
N ASN A 5 -4.52 34.25 7.32
CA ASN A 5 -5.76 34.20 6.54
C ASN A 5 -5.59 33.55 5.15
N MET A 6 -4.46 32.91 4.87
CA MET A 6 -4.21 32.25 3.58
C MET A 6 -4.52 30.74 3.68
N THR A 7 -5.30 30.23 2.74
CA THR A 7 -5.49 28.78 2.58
C THR A 7 -4.33 28.22 1.77
N ASP A 8 -3.65 27.20 2.28
CA ASP A 8 -2.64 26.49 1.50
C ASP A 8 -3.32 25.76 0.33
N LEU A 9 -2.87 26.08 -0.90
CA LEU A 9 -3.40 25.52 -2.14
C LEU A 9 -2.55 24.38 -2.68
N LEU A 10 -1.24 24.43 -2.44
CA LEU A 10 -0.24 23.48 -2.94
C LEU A 10 1.10 23.74 -2.25
N SER A 11 1.70 22.67 -1.71
CA SER A 11 3.12 22.62 -1.35
C SER A 11 3.81 21.60 -2.24
N SER A 12 4.76 22.05 -3.08
CA SER A 12 5.45 21.19 -4.05
C SER A 12 6.82 21.74 -4.47
N GLY A 13 7.57 20.97 -5.27
CA GLY A 13 8.87 21.34 -5.82
C GLY A 13 8.90 21.27 -7.35
N LEU A 14 9.86 21.98 -7.97
CA LEU A 14 10.10 21.99 -9.42
C LEU A 14 11.29 21.10 -9.80
N LYS A 15 11.30 20.63 -11.04
CA LYS A 15 12.45 19.93 -11.66
C LYS A 15 13.62 20.91 -11.86
N ASN A 16 14.84 20.36 -11.83
CA ASN A 16 16.03 21.14 -12.20
C ASN A 16 16.29 21.05 -13.71
N ASP A 17 15.28 21.45 -14.49
CA ASP A 17 15.37 21.58 -15.93
C ASP A 17 14.59 22.83 -16.39
N TYR A 18 14.53 23.05 -17.71
CA TYR A 18 13.87 24.21 -18.31
C TYR A 18 12.45 23.91 -18.81
N ASN A 19 11.94 22.70 -18.59
CA ASN A 19 10.64 22.31 -19.10
C ASN A 19 9.53 22.97 -18.27
N LYS A 20 8.45 23.39 -18.95
CA LYS A 20 7.27 23.93 -18.27
C LYS A 20 6.59 22.82 -17.43
N GLU A 21 6.12 23.17 -16.25
CA GLU A 21 5.41 22.27 -15.34
C GLU A 21 4.01 22.82 -15.02
N THR A 22 3.05 21.94 -14.77
CA THR A 22 1.65 22.31 -14.49
C THR A 22 1.16 21.54 -13.27
N PHE A 23 0.49 22.24 -12.36
CA PHE A 23 0.02 21.70 -11.09
C PHE A 23 -1.46 21.97 -10.89
N THR A 24 -2.19 20.98 -10.38
CA THR A 24 -3.57 21.16 -9.94
C THR A 24 -3.57 21.74 -8.53
N LEU A 25 -4.17 22.92 -8.37
CA LEU A 25 -4.32 23.58 -7.06
C LEU A 25 -5.56 23.07 -6.33
N LYS A 26 -5.52 23.05 -5.00
CA LYS A 26 -6.73 22.85 -4.18
C LYS A 26 -7.74 23.95 -4.51
N HIS A 27 -8.92 23.55 -4.98
CA HIS A 27 -9.96 24.47 -5.43
C HIS A 27 -11.35 24.14 -4.88
N LYS A 28 -11.46 23.12 -4.01
CA LYS A 28 -12.72 22.69 -3.39
C LYS A 28 -12.62 22.54 -1.87
N ILE A 29 -13.75 22.77 -1.19
CA ILE A 29 -14.02 22.44 0.22
C ILE A 29 -15.38 21.73 0.23
N ASP A 30 -15.46 20.52 0.78
CA ASP A 30 -16.68 19.69 0.79
C ASP A 30 -17.34 19.57 -0.61
N GLU A 31 -16.51 19.27 -1.62
CA GLU A 31 -16.86 19.23 -3.05
C GLU A 31 -17.34 20.54 -3.70
N GLN A 32 -17.44 21.63 -2.94
CA GLN A 32 -17.80 22.94 -3.47
C GLN A 32 -16.59 23.79 -3.79
N MET A 33 -16.62 24.44 -4.95
CA MET A 33 -15.55 25.35 -5.37
C MET A 33 -15.53 26.62 -4.54
N PHE A 34 -14.35 27.08 -4.16
CA PHE A 34 -14.18 28.39 -3.51
C PHE A 34 -13.41 29.36 -4.42
N PRO A 35 -13.78 30.65 -4.45
CA PRO A 35 -13.11 31.63 -5.30
C PRO A 35 -11.76 32.04 -4.70
N CYS A 36 -10.79 32.30 -5.57
CA CYS A 36 -9.50 32.86 -5.20
C CYS A 36 -9.29 34.20 -5.92
N ARG A 37 -8.95 35.25 -5.16
CA ARG A 37 -8.64 36.58 -5.72
C ARG A 37 -7.14 36.83 -5.82
N PHE A 38 -6.36 36.27 -4.90
CA PHE A 38 -4.92 36.49 -4.81
C PHE A 38 -4.23 35.17 -4.49
N ILE A 39 -3.18 34.87 -5.26
CA ILE A 39 -2.30 33.73 -5.02
C ILE A 39 -0.94 34.28 -4.61
N LYS A 40 -0.38 33.76 -3.52
CA LYS A 40 0.98 34.03 -3.07
C LYS A 40 1.83 32.81 -3.37
N ILE A 41 2.84 32.96 -4.22
CA ILE A 41 3.84 31.91 -4.47
C ILE A 41 5.01 32.17 -3.52
N VAL A 42 5.36 31.18 -2.71
CA VAL A 42 6.44 31.28 -1.72
C VAL A 42 7.53 30.26 -2.06
N PRO A 43 8.64 30.67 -2.68
CA PRO A 43 9.78 29.80 -2.87
C PRO A 43 10.39 29.43 -1.51
N LEU A 44 10.40 28.13 -1.18
CA LEU A 44 10.86 27.64 0.13
C LEU A 44 12.34 27.22 0.10
N LEU A 45 12.78 26.50 -0.94
CA LEU A 45 14.13 25.95 -1.05
C LEU A 45 14.59 25.89 -2.50
N SER A 46 15.82 26.33 -2.78
CA SER A 46 16.43 26.21 -4.11
C SER A 46 17.08 24.82 -4.29
N TRP A 47 17.38 24.42 -5.52
CA TRP A 47 17.89 23.06 -5.81
C TRP A 47 19.27 22.74 -5.21
N GLY A 48 19.98 23.77 -4.75
CA GLY A 48 21.26 23.64 -4.06
C GLY A 48 21.75 24.99 -3.53
N PRO A 49 22.76 24.98 -2.65
CA PRO A 49 23.25 26.18 -1.96
C PRO A 49 23.79 27.27 -2.89
N SER A 50 24.04 26.96 -4.17
CA SER A 50 24.52 27.90 -5.19
C SER A 50 23.42 28.48 -6.08
N PHE A 51 22.14 28.13 -5.84
CA PHE A 51 21.02 28.59 -6.66
C PHE A 51 20.20 29.68 -5.94
N ASN A 52 19.85 30.74 -6.67
CA ASN A 52 18.86 31.73 -6.26
C ASN A 52 17.47 31.35 -6.82
N PHE A 53 16.43 31.92 -6.22
CA PHE A 53 15.07 31.80 -6.76
C PHE A 53 14.86 32.75 -7.94
N SER A 54 14.41 32.20 -9.06
CA SER A 54 13.90 32.97 -10.19
C SER A 54 12.68 32.27 -10.78
N ILE A 55 11.58 32.99 -10.89
CA ILE A 55 10.37 32.52 -11.58
C ILE A 55 10.25 33.36 -12.84
N TRP A 56 10.37 32.73 -14.00
CA TRP A 56 10.28 33.44 -15.29
C TRP A 56 8.81 33.68 -15.65
N TYR A 57 8.00 32.63 -15.62
CA TYR A 57 6.63 32.67 -16.12
C TYR A 57 5.70 31.90 -15.20
N VAL A 58 4.50 32.44 -15.01
CA VAL A 58 3.40 31.81 -14.28
C VAL A 58 2.13 32.00 -15.10
N GLU A 59 1.40 30.91 -15.28
CA GLU A 59 0.07 30.90 -15.88
C GLU A 59 -0.91 30.29 -14.88
N LEU A 60 -2.08 30.90 -14.77
CA LEU A 60 -3.15 30.42 -13.90
C LEU A 60 -4.34 30.04 -14.78
N ASN A 61 -4.74 28.78 -14.70
CA ASN A 61 -5.95 28.28 -15.33
C ASN A 61 -7.06 28.20 -14.29
N GLY A 62 -8.23 28.74 -14.63
CA GLY A 62 -9.38 28.77 -13.76
C GLY A 62 -10.63 29.20 -14.50
N ILE A 63 -11.75 29.25 -13.77
CA ILE A 63 -13.04 29.72 -14.29
C ILE A 63 -13.24 31.14 -13.78
N ASP A 64 -13.33 32.11 -14.69
CA ASP A 64 -13.59 33.52 -14.40
C ASP A 64 -15.02 33.96 -14.77
N ASP A 65 -15.82 33.04 -15.32
CA ASP A 65 -17.23 33.26 -15.67
C ASP A 65 -18.02 33.73 -14.44
N PRO A 66 -18.56 34.97 -14.45
CA PRO A 66 -19.37 35.50 -13.35
C PRO A 66 -20.53 34.59 -12.94
N ASP A 67 -21.13 33.86 -13.88
CA ASP A 67 -22.28 32.98 -13.63
C ASP A 67 -21.89 31.75 -12.79
N VAL A 68 -20.61 31.34 -12.82
CA VAL A 68 -20.06 30.27 -12.00
C VAL A 68 -19.44 30.83 -10.71
N VAL A 69 -18.67 31.92 -10.81
CA VAL A 69 -17.90 32.48 -9.69
C VAL A 69 -18.80 33.12 -8.63
N GLN A 70 -19.85 33.85 -9.03
CA GLN A 70 -20.69 34.58 -8.09
C GLN A 70 -21.45 33.66 -7.11
N PRO A 71 -22.05 32.53 -7.55
CA PRO A 71 -22.60 31.53 -6.62
C PRO A 71 -21.56 30.97 -5.65
N CYS A 72 -20.36 30.61 -6.13
CA CYS A 72 -19.27 30.11 -5.29
C CYS A 72 -18.83 31.15 -4.24
N LEU A 73 -18.78 32.43 -4.60
CA LEU A 73 -18.43 33.50 -3.68
C LEU A 73 -19.48 33.73 -2.60
N ASN A 74 -20.76 33.67 -2.97
CA ASN A 74 -21.87 33.76 -2.04
C ASN A 74 -21.86 32.57 -1.06
N TRP A 75 -21.62 31.36 -1.58
CA TRP A 75 -21.49 30.16 -0.75
C TRP A 75 -20.30 30.26 0.20
N TYR A 76 -19.11 30.61 -0.31
CA TYR A 76 -17.89 30.69 0.50
C TYR A 76 -18.00 31.76 1.60
N SER A 77 -18.67 32.88 1.32
CA SER A 77 -18.94 33.90 2.33
C SER A 77 -19.85 33.38 3.44
N LYS A 78 -20.92 32.65 3.09
CA LYS A 78 -21.80 31.99 4.07
C LYS A 78 -21.06 30.91 4.86
N TYR A 79 -20.23 30.12 4.20
CA TYR A 79 -19.39 29.10 4.84
C TYR A 79 -18.46 29.72 5.89
N ARG A 80 -17.77 30.82 5.55
CA ARG A 80 -16.90 31.54 6.50
C ARG A 80 -17.67 32.12 7.69
N GLU A 81 -18.86 32.67 7.45
CA GLU A 81 -19.73 33.16 8.51
C GLU A 81 -20.17 32.02 9.44
N GLN A 82 -20.55 30.87 8.86
CA GLN A 82 -20.94 29.68 9.62
C GLN A 82 -19.79 29.17 10.49
N GLU A 83 -18.57 29.04 9.95
CA GLU A 83 -17.41 28.60 10.71
C GLU A 83 -17.02 29.60 11.80
N ALA A 84 -17.11 30.91 11.54
CA ALA A 84 -16.87 31.93 12.57
C ALA A 84 -17.86 31.79 13.74
N ILE A 85 -19.15 31.61 13.44
CA ILE A 85 -20.18 31.36 14.45
C ILE A 85 -19.88 30.06 15.21
N ARG A 86 -19.48 28.99 14.51
CA ARG A 86 -19.13 27.71 15.11
C ARG A 86 -17.93 27.82 16.06
N LEU A 87 -16.92 28.61 15.72
CA LEU A 87 -15.79 28.93 16.59
C LEU A 87 -16.21 29.73 17.82
N CYS A 88 -17.13 30.70 17.67
CA CYS A 88 -17.72 31.40 18.82
C CYS A 88 -18.49 30.44 19.74
N LEU A 89 -19.33 29.57 19.17
CA LEU A 89 -20.05 28.53 19.92
C LEU A 89 -19.08 27.61 20.67
N LYS A 90 -17.97 27.19 20.02
CA LYS A 90 -16.92 26.39 20.65
C LYS A 90 -16.31 27.13 21.84
N HIS A 91 -15.94 28.40 21.65
CA HIS A 91 -15.34 29.23 22.70
C HIS A 91 -16.28 29.41 23.89
N PHE A 92 -17.56 29.73 23.64
CA PHE A 92 -18.57 29.90 24.69
C PHE A 92 -18.83 28.60 25.45
N ARG A 93 -18.87 27.45 24.76
CA ARG A 93 -18.97 26.13 25.41
C ARG A 93 -17.79 25.88 26.35
N GLN A 94 -16.55 26.11 25.88
CA GLN A 94 -15.33 25.85 26.66
C GLN A 94 -15.21 26.71 27.92
N HIS A 95 -15.79 27.92 27.91
CA HIS A 95 -15.76 28.84 29.06
C HIS A 95 -17.05 28.81 29.89
N ASN A 96 -17.95 27.87 29.61
CA ASN A 96 -19.25 27.72 30.29
C ASN A 96 -20.14 28.98 30.21
N TYR A 97 -20.06 29.72 29.11
CA TYR A 97 -20.91 30.89 28.82
C TYR A 97 -22.24 30.45 28.22
N THR A 98 -23.05 29.73 29.01
CA THR A 98 -24.25 29.02 28.55
C THR A 98 -25.29 29.94 27.90
N GLU A 99 -25.59 31.09 28.49
CA GLU A 99 -26.56 32.04 27.93
C GLU A 99 -26.15 32.57 26.55
N ALA A 100 -24.86 32.88 26.36
CA ALA A 100 -24.31 33.35 25.10
C ALA A 100 -24.32 32.23 24.05
N PHE A 101 -23.97 31.01 24.44
CA PHE A 101 -24.01 29.81 23.60
C PHE A 101 -25.43 29.55 23.09
N GLU A 102 -26.41 29.44 23.99
CA GLU A 102 -27.81 29.15 23.64
C GLU A 102 -28.43 30.26 22.81
N SER A 103 -28.18 31.52 23.16
CA SER A 103 -28.70 32.67 22.41
C SER A 103 -28.17 32.71 20.98
N LEU A 104 -26.86 32.51 20.80
CA LEU A 104 -26.23 32.51 19.48
C LEU A 104 -26.68 31.31 18.64
N GLN A 105 -26.71 30.11 19.23
CA GLN A 105 -27.16 28.90 18.54
C GLN A 105 -28.62 29.00 18.12
N LYS A 106 -29.51 29.48 19.01
CA LYS A 106 -30.95 29.64 18.71
C LYS A 106 -31.18 30.68 17.60
N LYS A 107 -30.44 31.78 17.61
CA LYS A 107 -30.58 32.85 16.62
C LYS A 107 -30.06 32.44 15.25
N THR A 108 -28.92 31.74 15.20
CA THR A 108 -28.24 31.37 13.95
C THR A 108 -28.71 30.03 13.38
N LYS A 109 -29.29 29.16 14.23
CA LYS A 109 -29.63 27.76 13.92
C LYS A 109 -28.43 26.92 13.49
N ILE A 110 -27.21 27.35 13.82
CA ILE A 110 -25.98 26.63 13.52
C ILE A 110 -25.66 25.68 14.67
N ALA A 111 -25.52 24.39 14.36
CA ALA A 111 -25.06 23.41 15.33
C ALA A 111 -23.54 23.51 15.51
N LEU A 112 -23.06 23.43 16.76
CA LEU A 112 -21.62 23.35 17.03
C LEU A 112 -21.03 22.02 16.50
N GLU A 113 -21.75 20.93 16.72
CA GLU A 113 -21.29 19.55 16.54
C GLU A 113 -22.47 18.57 16.46
N HIS A 114 -22.15 17.29 16.23
CA HIS A 114 -23.13 16.21 16.19
C HIS A 114 -23.92 16.10 17.52
N PRO A 115 -25.24 15.82 17.51
CA PRO A 115 -26.06 15.75 18.72
C PRO A 115 -25.51 14.81 19.80
N MET A 116 -24.88 13.71 19.40
CA MET A 116 -24.25 12.77 20.33
C MET A 116 -23.05 13.37 21.08
N LEU A 117 -22.27 14.25 20.44
CA LEU A 117 -21.18 14.96 21.13
C LEU A 117 -21.73 15.99 22.13
N THR A 118 -22.89 16.57 21.82
CA THR A 118 -23.61 17.44 22.75
C THR A 118 -24.18 16.66 23.94
N ASP A 119 -24.72 15.45 23.72
CA ASP A 119 -25.16 14.55 24.79
C ASP A 119 -23.98 14.07 25.66
N LEU A 120 -22.82 13.80 25.04
CA LEU A 120 -21.59 13.48 25.75
C LEU A 120 -21.12 14.65 26.63
N HIS A 121 -21.17 15.90 26.14
CA HIS A 121 -20.87 17.08 26.94
C HIS A 121 -21.78 17.17 28.17
N ASP A 122 -23.09 16.99 27.99
CA ASP A 122 -24.06 17.09 29.07
C ASP A 122 -23.83 16.02 30.16
N LYS A 123 -23.68 14.75 29.75
CA LYS A 123 -23.45 13.65 30.67
C LYS A 123 -22.08 13.74 31.36
N LEU A 124 -21.01 13.97 30.60
CA LEU A 124 -19.65 13.94 31.12
C LEU A 124 -19.29 15.23 31.86
N VAL A 125 -19.41 16.38 31.18
CA VAL A 125 -18.89 17.66 31.69
C VAL A 125 -19.85 18.28 32.70
N LEU A 126 -21.14 18.37 32.36
CA LEU A 126 -22.13 19.05 33.21
C LEU A 126 -22.60 18.18 34.38
N LYS A 127 -22.92 16.91 34.13
CA LYS A 127 -23.49 16.01 35.13
C LYS A 127 -22.46 15.16 35.87
N GLY A 128 -21.32 14.86 35.24
CA GLY A 128 -20.34 13.91 35.79
C GLY A 128 -20.86 12.47 35.86
N ASP A 129 -21.78 12.11 34.96
CA ASP A 129 -22.40 10.78 34.89
C ASP A 129 -21.57 9.87 33.98
N PHE A 130 -20.53 9.27 34.56
CA PHE A 130 -19.59 8.41 33.85
C PHE A 130 -20.25 7.14 33.30
N ASP A 131 -21.23 6.59 33.99
CA ASP A 131 -21.90 5.34 33.59
C ASP A 131 -22.77 5.59 32.34
N ALA A 132 -23.54 6.69 32.31
CA ALA A 132 -24.29 7.09 31.11
C ALA A 132 -23.38 7.51 29.94
N CYS A 133 -22.14 7.94 30.21
CA CYS A 133 -21.15 8.22 29.17
C CYS A 133 -20.66 6.93 28.51
N GLU A 134 -20.36 5.87 29.29
CA GLU A 134 -19.97 4.58 28.71
C GLU A 134 -21.07 3.99 27.82
N GLU A 135 -22.33 4.03 28.27
CA GLU A 135 -23.48 3.58 27.47
C GLU A 135 -23.62 4.38 26.16
N LEU A 136 -23.35 5.68 26.19
CA LEU A 136 -23.39 6.52 25.00
C LEU A 136 -22.28 6.17 24.00
N ILE A 137 -21.07 5.87 24.48
CA ILE A 137 -19.96 5.42 23.64
C ILE A 137 -20.24 4.03 23.05
N GLU A 138 -20.80 3.10 23.82
CA GLU A 138 -21.23 1.79 23.31
C GLU A 138 -22.22 1.96 22.16
N LYS A 139 -23.23 2.82 22.35
CA LYS A 139 -24.18 3.17 21.29
C LYS A 139 -23.47 3.75 20.06
N ALA A 140 -22.53 4.68 20.25
CA ALA A 140 -21.77 5.28 19.16
C ALA A 140 -21.01 4.26 18.31
N VAL A 141 -20.41 3.26 18.97
CA VAL A 141 -19.68 2.17 18.31
C VAL A 141 -20.65 1.28 17.53
N ASN A 142 -21.79 0.93 18.13
CA ASN A 142 -22.83 0.10 17.49
C ASN A 142 -23.49 0.80 16.29
N ASP A 143 -23.71 2.11 16.40
CA ASP A 143 -24.24 2.96 15.31
C ASP A 143 -23.20 3.20 14.19
N GLY A 144 -21.95 2.73 14.36
CA GLY A 144 -20.91 2.78 13.34
C GLY A 144 -20.18 4.13 13.20
N LEU A 145 -20.30 5.01 14.19
CA LEU A 145 -19.70 6.35 14.13
C LEU A 145 -18.16 6.33 14.13
N PHE A 146 -17.56 5.24 14.59
CA PHE A 146 -16.11 5.03 14.57
C PHE A 146 -15.59 4.50 13.22
N ASN A 147 -16.46 4.07 12.30
CA ASN A 147 -16.02 3.41 11.05
C ASN A 147 -15.13 4.33 10.20
N GLN A 148 -15.48 5.61 10.08
CA GLN A 148 -14.68 6.58 9.34
C GLN A 148 -13.33 6.80 10.00
N TYR A 149 -13.32 6.98 11.33
CA TYR A 149 -12.08 7.13 12.10
C TYR A 149 -11.16 5.92 11.91
N ILE A 150 -11.69 4.70 12.07
CA ILE A 150 -10.94 3.44 11.86
C ILE A 150 -10.33 3.40 10.45
N SER A 151 -11.11 3.75 9.41
CA SER A 151 -10.63 3.75 8.02
C SER A 151 -9.50 4.75 7.74
N GLN A 152 -9.34 5.76 8.60
CA GLN A 152 -8.29 6.78 8.50
C GLN A 152 -7.07 6.44 9.36
N GLN A 153 -7.15 5.44 10.22
CA GLN A 153 -6.02 5.02 11.04
C GLN A 153 -4.95 4.32 10.19
N GLU A 154 -3.71 4.51 10.63
CA GLU A 154 -2.57 3.78 10.09
C GLU A 154 -2.71 2.28 10.35
N TYR A 155 -2.33 1.49 9.36
CA TYR A 155 -2.24 0.05 9.53
C TYR A 155 -1.07 -0.32 10.43
N LYS A 156 -1.25 -1.35 11.25
CA LYS A 156 -0.18 -2.05 11.95
C LYS A 156 0.05 -3.41 11.30
N PRO A 157 1.28 -3.75 10.92
CA PRO A 157 1.57 -5.05 10.32
C PRO A 157 1.56 -6.13 11.41
N ARG A 158 0.94 -7.27 11.11
CA ARG A 158 1.02 -8.48 11.93
C ARG A 158 1.58 -9.60 11.09
N TRP A 159 2.87 -9.87 11.26
CA TRP A 159 3.56 -10.99 10.65
C TRP A 159 3.32 -12.27 11.45
N GLY A 160 3.26 -13.39 10.74
CA GLY A 160 3.23 -14.72 11.35
C GLY A 160 3.97 -15.71 10.45
N GLN A 161 5.04 -16.31 10.97
CA GLN A 161 5.73 -17.38 10.27
C GLN A 161 4.80 -18.60 10.15
N ILE A 162 4.63 -19.09 8.93
CA ILE A 162 3.84 -20.28 8.66
C ILE A 162 4.78 -21.47 8.74
N ILE A 163 4.45 -22.41 9.63
CA ILE A 163 5.11 -23.71 9.72
C ILE A 163 4.11 -24.76 9.20
N PRO A 164 4.25 -25.20 7.93
CA PRO A 164 3.36 -26.21 7.36
C PRO A 164 3.47 -27.54 8.10
N LYS A 165 2.35 -28.26 8.20
CA LYS A 165 2.34 -29.63 8.69
C LYS A 165 3.12 -30.52 7.72
N SER A 166 3.95 -31.40 8.27
CA SER A 166 4.66 -32.44 7.52
C SER A 166 4.01 -33.80 7.79
N THR A 167 3.78 -34.58 6.74
CA THR A 167 3.37 -35.98 6.84
C THR A 167 4.54 -36.84 7.28
N LYS A 168 4.34 -37.69 8.29
CA LYS A 168 5.38 -38.60 8.80
C LYS A 168 5.78 -39.59 7.69
N GLY A 169 6.97 -39.42 7.11
CA GLY A 169 7.53 -40.30 6.08
C GLY A 169 8.37 -39.58 5.03
N ASP A 170 8.14 -38.27 4.83
CA ASP A 170 8.60 -37.56 3.62
C ASP A 170 9.74 -36.56 3.82
N GLY A 171 10.51 -36.62 4.92
CA GLY A 171 11.73 -35.82 5.12
C GLY A 171 11.66 -34.33 4.69
N GLU A 172 12.77 -33.79 4.19
CA GLU A 172 12.87 -32.46 3.54
C GLU A 172 12.01 -32.32 2.26
N ASP A 173 11.32 -33.39 1.85
CA ASP A 173 10.64 -33.52 0.57
C ASP A 173 9.14 -33.16 0.65
N SER A 174 8.65 -32.71 1.81
CA SER A 174 7.24 -32.37 2.06
C SER A 174 6.87 -30.91 1.80
N ARG A 175 7.83 -30.07 1.39
CA ARG A 175 7.62 -28.64 1.10
C ARG A 175 8.56 -28.15 -0.01
N PRO A 176 8.26 -27.02 -0.68
CA PRO A 176 9.18 -26.44 -1.64
C PRO A 176 10.51 -26.05 -0.97
N GLY A 177 11.63 -26.42 -1.58
CA GLY A 177 12.97 -26.00 -1.14
C GLY A 177 13.30 -24.53 -1.43
N MET A 178 14.53 -24.13 -1.09
CA MET A 178 15.01 -22.75 -1.23
C MET A 178 14.99 -22.26 -2.68
N ARG A 179 14.51 -21.03 -2.91
CA ARG A 179 14.39 -20.48 -4.26
C ARG A 179 14.22 -18.96 -4.31
N GLY A 180 14.58 -18.37 -5.45
CA GLY A 180 14.26 -16.99 -5.80
C GLY A 180 13.89 -16.88 -7.27
N GLY A 181 13.14 -15.84 -7.65
CA GLY A 181 12.64 -15.68 -9.04
C GLY A 181 11.58 -16.70 -9.44
N HIS A 182 11.06 -17.46 -8.47
CA HIS A 182 9.87 -18.31 -8.59
C HIS A 182 8.63 -17.43 -8.67
N GLN A 183 7.51 -17.99 -9.13
CA GLN A 183 6.23 -17.29 -9.14
C GLN A 183 5.22 -18.01 -8.24
N MET A 184 4.28 -17.21 -7.74
CA MET A 184 3.16 -17.67 -6.93
C MET A 184 1.90 -16.95 -7.40
N VAL A 185 0.80 -17.67 -7.35
CA VAL A 185 -0.57 -17.17 -7.53
C VAL A 185 -1.44 -17.77 -6.43
N ILE A 186 -2.55 -17.11 -6.09
CA ILE A 186 -3.48 -17.60 -5.07
C ILE A 186 -4.87 -17.72 -5.67
N ASP A 187 -5.47 -18.88 -5.46
CA ASP A 187 -6.90 -19.07 -5.61
C ASP A 187 -7.57 -18.69 -4.29
N VAL A 188 -8.15 -17.50 -4.25
CA VAL A 188 -8.78 -16.95 -3.04
C VAL A 188 -10.06 -17.67 -2.65
N GLN A 189 -10.71 -18.39 -3.58
CA GLN A 189 -11.95 -19.13 -3.28
C GLN A 189 -11.66 -20.40 -2.48
N THR A 190 -10.54 -21.06 -2.76
CA THR A 190 -10.12 -22.28 -2.06
C THR A 190 -8.97 -22.05 -1.09
N GLU A 191 -8.56 -20.79 -0.89
CA GLU A 191 -7.40 -20.38 -0.10
C GLU A 191 -6.16 -21.23 -0.41
N THR A 192 -5.88 -21.41 -1.71
CA THR A 192 -4.80 -22.28 -2.20
C THR A 192 -3.74 -21.47 -2.93
N VAL A 193 -2.52 -21.51 -2.42
CA VAL A 193 -1.37 -20.84 -3.03
C VAL A 193 -0.62 -21.82 -3.92
N TYR A 194 -0.47 -21.49 -5.20
CA TYR A 194 0.33 -22.26 -6.14
C TYR A 194 1.70 -21.64 -6.28
N LEU A 195 2.74 -22.47 -6.38
CA LEU A 195 4.13 -22.05 -6.53
C LEU A 195 4.81 -22.84 -7.64
N PHE A 196 5.49 -22.16 -8.56
CA PHE A 196 6.22 -22.80 -9.66
C PHE A 196 7.65 -22.28 -9.82
N GLY A 197 8.56 -23.23 -10.02
CA GLY A 197 9.92 -23.00 -10.50
C GLY A 197 10.77 -22.10 -9.61
N GLY A 198 11.57 -21.24 -10.25
CA GLY A 198 12.59 -20.40 -9.61
C GLY A 198 13.99 -20.98 -9.70
N TRP A 199 14.92 -20.38 -8.97
CA TRP A 199 16.34 -20.75 -8.95
C TRP A 199 16.82 -20.96 -7.51
N ASP A 200 17.44 -22.09 -7.22
CA ASP A 200 17.78 -22.55 -5.86
C ASP A 200 19.13 -22.04 -5.32
N GLY A 201 19.93 -21.36 -6.16
CA GLY A 201 21.34 -21.09 -5.86
C GLY A 201 22.30 -21.68 -6.88
N THR A 202 21.83 -22.68 -7.61
CA THR A 202 22.63 -23.51 -8.52
C THR A 202 21.92 -23.72 -9.84
N GLN A 203 20.65 -24.09 -9.84
CA GLN A 203 19.87 -24.46 -11.04
C GLN A 203 18.46 -23.89 -11.01
N ASP A 204 17.85 -23.81 -12.19
CA ASP A 204 16.42 -23.54 -12.32
C ASP A 204 15.62 -24.79 -11.94
N LEU A 205 14.43 -24.57 -11.39
CA LEU A 205 13.55 -25.62 -10.88
C LEU A 205 12.31 -25.78 -11.79
N ALA A 206 11.82 -27.01 -11.90
CA ALA A 206 10.62 -27.40 -12.67
C ALA A 206 9.48 -27.94 -11.79
N ASP A 207 9.64 -27.87 -10.46
CA ASP A 207 8.68 -28.38 -9.50
C ASP A 207 7.50 -27.41 -9.31
N PHE A 208 6.33 -27.99 -9.10
CA PHE A 208 5.06 -27.28 -8.95
C PHE A 208 4.33 -27.74 -7.69
N TRP A 209 3.89 -26.78 -6.90
CA TRP A 209 3.38 -27.01 -5.54
C TRP A 209 2.08 -26.26 -5.30
N ALA A 210 1.23 -26.80 -4.43
CA ALA A 210 0.09 -26.12 -3.86
C ALA A 210 0.15 -26.14 -2.34
N TYR A 211 -0.13 -25.00 -1.71
CA TYR A 211 -0.31 -24.88 -0.28
C TYR A 211 -1.78 -24.61 0.03
N SER A 212 -2.39 -25.48 0.83
CA SER A 212 -3.73 -25.26 1.38
C SER A 212 -3.62 -24.51 2.71
N VAL A 213 -4.19 -23.31 2.77
CA VAL A 213 -4.25 -22.51 4.01
C VAL A 213 -5.07 -23.24 5.08
N LYS A 214 -6.21 -23.82 4.69
CA LYS A 214 -7.11 -24.56 5.59
C LYS A 214 -6.42 -25.76 6.25
N GLU A 215 -5.70 -26.56 5.45
CA GLU A 215 -5.02 -27.75 5.97
C GLU A 215 -3.66 -27.43 6.60
N ASN A 216 -3.12 -26.24 6.31
CA ASN A 216 -1.76 -25.81 6.61
C ASN A 216 -0.73 -26.82 6.09
N GLN A 217 -0.81 -27.17 4.80
CA GLN A 217 0.01 -28.22 4.20
C GLN A 217 0.37 -27.91 2.75
N TRP A 218 1.63 -28.20 2.39
CA TRP A 218 2.09 -28.23 1.00
C TRP A 218 1.81 -29.60 0.38
N THR A 219 1.40 -29.59 -0.89
CA THR A 219 1.29 -30.76 -1.76
C THR A 219 2.16 -30.54 -2.97
N CYS A 220 3.07 -31.49 -3.24
CA CYS A 220 3.81 -31.50 -4.50
C CYS A 220 2.85 -31.99 -5.59
N ILE A 221 2.50 -31.09 -6.50
CA ILE A 221 1.66 -31.43 -7.67
C ILE A 221 2.52 -32.16 -8.69
N SER A 222 3.71 -31.61 -8.95
CA SER A 222 4.66 -32.19 -9.90
C SER A 222 6.09 -31.92 -9.45
N ARG A 223 6.95 -32.94 -9.55
CA ARG A 223 8.39 -32.78 -9.31
C ARG A 223 9.12 -32.22 -10.52
N ASP A 224 8.53 -32.41 -11.70
CA ASP A 224 9.11 -32.02 -12.98
C ASP A 224 8.00 -31.87 -14.00
N THR A 225 7.47 -30.66 -14.10
CA THR A 225 6.35 -30.35 -14.99
C THR A 225 6.66 -30.62 -16.46
N GLU A 226 7.93 -30.59 -16.90
CA GLU A 226 8.31 -30.88 -18.29
C GLU A 226 7.98 -32.33 -18.67
N LYS A 227 8.08 -33.27 -17.73
CA LYS A 227 7.69 -34.67 -17.93
C LYS A 227 6.18 -34.86 -18.04
N GLU A 228 5.41 -33.86 -17.64
CA GLU A 228 3.95 -33.85 -17.59
C GLU A 228 3.35 -32.86 -18.60
N SER A 229 4.06 -32.61 -19.71
CA SER A 229 3.65 -31.67 -20.79
C SER A 229 3.54 -30.20 -20.33
N GLY A 230 4.11 -29.88 -19.18
CA GLY A 230 4.20 -28.53 -18.63
C GLY A 230 5.49 -27.81 -19.04
N PRO A 231 5.71 -26.63 -18.44
CA PRO A 231 6.86 -25.80 -18.77
C PRO A 231 8.17 -26.40 -18.26
N SER A 232 9.26 -26.26 -19.02
CA SER A 232 10.61 -26.61 -18.53
C SER A 232 10.99 -25.83 -17.27
N ALA A 233 12.03 -26.30 -16.57
CA ALA A 233 12.67 -25.57 -15.48
C ALA A 233 12.94 -24.10 -15.84
N ARG A 234 12.55 -23.15 -14.97
CA ARG A 234 12.64 -21.72 -15.28
C ARG A 234 12.60 -20.80 -14.06
N SER A 235 13.23 -19.64 -14.20
CA SER A 235 13.15 -18.50 -13.27
C SER A 235 12.90 -17.19 -14.02
N CYS A 236 12.51 -16.13 -13.29
CA CYS A 236 12.16 -14.80 -13.82
C CYS A 236 11.04 -14.80 -14.89
N HIS A 237 10.22 -15.85 -14.86
CA HIS A 237 8.97 -15.98 -15.59
C HIS A 237 7.84 -15.27 -14.83
N LYS A 238 6.63 -15.28 -15.38
CA LYS A 238 5.42 -14.77 -14.72
C LYS A 238 4.29 -15.78 -14.74
N MET A 239 3.46 -15.71 -13.70
CA MET A 239 2.21 -16.45 -13.60
C MET A 239 1.06 -15.51 -13.29
N CYS A 240 -0.12 -15.80 -13.84
CA CYS A 240 -1.39 -15.20 -13.42
C CYS A 240 -2.46 -16.29 -13.36
N ILE A 241 -3.50 -16.07 -12.55
CA ILE A 241 -4.60 -17.02 -12.36
C ILE A 241 -5.92 -16.38 -12.80
N ASP A 242 -6.66 -17.10 -13.62
CA ASP A 242 -8.08 -16.87 -13.87
C ASP A 242 -8.86 -17.61 -12.78
N ILE A 243 -9.34 -16.86 -11.77
CA ILE A 243 -10.01 -17.44 -10.61
C ILE A 243 -11.38 -18.01 -11.01
N GLN A 244 -12.05 -17.43 -12.02
CA GLN A 244 -13.36 -17.90 -12.46
C GLN A 244 -13.26 -19.23 -13.22
N ARG A 245 -12.21 -19.40 -14.03
CA ARG A 245 -11.96 -20.65 -14.77
C ARG A 245 -11.02 -21.61 -14.08
N ARG A 246 -10.46 -21.23 -12.93
CA ARG A 246 -9.46 -22.00 -12.18
C ARG A 246 -8.30 -22.44 -13.05
N GLN A 247 -7.75 -21.50 -13.82
CA GLN A 247 -6.67 -21.74 -14.77
C GLN A 247 -5.48 -20.83 -14.51
N ILE A 248 -4.28 -21.40 -14.53
CA ILE A 248 -3.02 -20.70 -14.27
C ILE A 248 -2.25 -20.60 -15.58
N TYR A 249 -1.77 -19.41 -15.92
CA TYR A 249 -1.03 -19.17 -17.15
C TYR A 249 0.42 -18.81 -16.82
N THR A 250 1.37 -19.34 -17.59
CA THR A 250 2.81 -19.18 -17.36
C THR A 250 3.52 -18.74 -18.62
N LEU A 251 4.28 -17.64 -18.56
CA LEU A 251 5.01 -17.07 -19.69
C LEU A 251 6.43 -16.63 -19.31
N GLY A 252 7.33 -16.76 -20.28
CA GLY A 252 8.69 -16.22 -20.23
C GLY A 252 9.63 -17.03 -19.35
N ARG A 253 10.91 -16.61 -19.36
CA ARG A 253 12.01 -17.17 -18.56
C ARG A 253 13.29 -16.39 -18.81
N TYR A 254 14.18 -16.38 -17.83
CA TYR A 254 15.57 -15.98 -18.05
C TYR A 254 16.39 -17.16 -18.57
N LEU A 255 17.39 -16.88 -19.43
CA LEU A 255 18.39 -17.84 -19.89
C LEU A 255 19.78 -17.20 -19.79
N ASP A 256 20.74 -17.93 -19.25
CA ASP A 256 22.13 -17.47 -19.20
C ASP A 256 22.73 -17.32 -20.61
N SER A 257 23.61 -16.34 -20.79
CA SER A 257 24.28 -16.08 -22.08
C SER A 257 24.99 -17.30 -22.68
N SER A 258 25.49 -18.23 -21.85
CA SER A 258 26.17 -19.45 -22.27
C SER A 258 25.25 -20.46 -22.98
N VAL A 259 23.93 -20.38 -22.79
CA VAL A 259 22.94 -21.34 -23.32
C VAL A 259 21.97 -20.74 -24.33
N ARG A 260 22.18 -19.48 -24.75
CA ARG A 260 21.34 -18.79 -25.75
C ARG A 260 21.72 -19.20 -27.18
N ASN A 261 20.89 -20.03 -27.80
CA ASN A 261 20.95 -20.36 -29.23
C ASN A 261 19.57 -20.14 -29.87
N SER A 262 19.49 -20.04 -31.20
CA SER A 262 18.23 -19.69 -31.87
C SER A 262 17.09 -20.67 -31.64
N LYS A 263 17.36 -21.93 -31.30
CA LYS A 263 16.32 -22.90 -30.96
C LYS A 263 15.83 -22.77 -29.51
N SER A 264 16.66 -22.25 -28.60
CA SER A 264 16.33 -22.09 -27.17
C SER A 264 15.60 -20.79 -26.82
N LEU A 265 15.46 -19.85 -27.77
CA LEU A 265 14.82 -18.54 -27.52
C LEU A 265 13.33 -18.45 -27.89
N LYS A 266 12.66 -19.58 -28.18
CA LYS A 266 11.21 -19.59 -28.37
C LYS A 266 10.49 -19.12 -27.10
N SER A 267 9.44 -18.34 -27.27
CA SER A 267 8.59 -17.86 -26.19
C SER A 267 7.41 -18.81 -25.98
N ASP A 268 7.65 -19.87 -25.22
CA ASP A 268 6.62 -20.85 -24.92
C ASP A 268 5.57 -20.29 -23.93
N PHE A 269 4.31 -20.67 -24.13
CA PHE A 269 3.20 -20.21 -23.30
C PHE A 269 2.32 -21.39 -22.89
N TYR A 270 2.11 -21.53 -21.59
CA TYR A 270 1.42 -22.68 -21.00
C TYR A 270 0.23 -22.26 -20.16
N ARG A 271 -0.73 -23.18 -20.07
CA ARG A 271 -1.84 -23.12 -19.13
C ARG A 271 -1.88 -24.40 -18.31
N TYR A 272 -2.08 -24.27 -17.01
CA TYR A 272 -2.42 -25.35 -16.11
C TYR A 272 -3.89 -25.24 -15.72
N ASP A 273 -4.63 -26.33 -15.88
CA ASP A 273 -6.02 -26.44 -15.45
C ASP A 273 -6.05 -27.07 -14.05
N ILE A 274 -6.56 -26.32 -13.07
CA ILE A 274 -6.55 -26.74 -11.66
C ILE A 274 -7.50 -27.92 -11.45
N ASP A 275 -8.64 -27.95 -12.14
CA ASP A 275 -9.69 -28.94 -11.91
C ASP A 275 -9.31 -30.30 -12.50
N THR A 276 -8.64 -30.31 -13.66
CA THR A 276 -8.15 -31.55 -14.27
C THR A 276 -6.73 -31.92 -13.86
N ASN A 277 -6.00 -31.03 -13.19
CA ASN A 277 -4.59 -31.21 -12.82
C ASN A 277 -3.70 -31.54 -14.03
N THR A 278 -3.81 -30.75 -15.09
CA THR A 278 -3.07 -30.99 -16.35
C THR A 278 -2.52 -29.70 -16.93
N TRP A 279 -1.29 -29.78 -17.45
CA TRP A 279 -0.69 -28.74 -18.28
C TRP A 279 -1.11 -28.85 -19.74
N MET A 280 -1.19 -27.71 -20.41
CA MET A 280 -1.42 -27.58 -21.84
C MET A 280 -0.48 -26.50 -22.40
N LEU A 281 0.26 -26.85 -23.45
CA LEU A 281 0.99 -25.89 -24.26
C LEU A 281 0.00 -25.13 -25.14
N LEU A 282 -0.08 -23.81 -24.97
CA LEU A 282 -0.94 -22.93 -25.78
C LEU A 282 -0.23 -22.42 -27.02
N SER A 283 1.08 -22.16 -26.92
CA SER A 283 1.89 -21.65 -28.02
C SER A 283 3.34 -22.11 -27.87
N GLU A 284 3.91 -22.67 -28.94
CA GLU A 284 5.34 -22.98 -28.99
C GLU A 284 6.21 -21.71 -29.03
N ASP A 285 5.73 -20.65 -29.66
CA ASP A 285 6.45 -19.37 -29.77
C ASP A 285 5.47 -18.21 -29.94
N THR A 286 5.20 -17.50 -28.85
CA THR A 286 4.21 -16.41 -28.85
C THR A 286 4.56 -15.30 -29.83
N ALA A 287 5.84 -15.12 -30.19
CA ALA A 287 6.25 -14.14 -31.19
C ALA A 287 5.71 -14.47 -32.60
N ALA A 288 5.61 -15.76 -32.93
CA ALA A 288 5.04 -16.22 -34.20
C ALA A 288 3.51 -16.04 -34.24
N ASP A 289 2.87 -16.08 -33.06
CA ASP A 289 1.42 -15.95 -32.88
C ASP A 289 0.97 -14.50 -32.65
N GLY A 290 1.83 -13.52 -32.93
CA GLY A 290 1.53 -12.08 -32.78
C GLY A 290 1.62 -11.54 -31.34
N GLY A 291 2.13 -12.35 -30.42
CA GLY A 291 2.38 -12.02 -29.02
C GLY A 291 3.81 -11.55 -28.73
N PRO A 292 4.19 -11.47 -27.44
CA PRO A 292 5.51 -11.02 -27.04
C PRO A 292 6.61 -12.01 -27.45
N LYS A 293 7.83 -11.51 -27.66
CA LYS A 293 9.04 -12.35 -27.76
C LYS A 293 9.41 -12.94 -26.40
N LEU A 294 10.40 -13.84 -26.37
CA LEU A 294 10.85 -14.42 -25.11
C LEU A 294 11.43 -13.34 -24.19
N VAL A 295 10.70 -13.09 -23.10
CA VAL A 295 10.99 -12.05 -22.11
C VAL A 295 11.21 -12.62 -20.72
N PHE A 296 11.94 -11.85 -19.90
CA PHE A 296 12.09 -12.07 -18.46
C PHE A 296 11.93 -10.74 -17.70
N ASP A 297 11.60 -10.84 -16.41
CA ASP A 297 11.31 -9.68 -15.54
C ASP A 297 10.20 -8.75 -16.09
N HIS A 298 9.33 -9.29 -16.94
CA HIS A 298 8.06 -8.69 -17.36
C HIS A 298 7.01 -8.84 -16.25
N GLN A 299 5.83 -8.26 -16.44
CA GLN A 299 4.67 -8.51 -15.58
C GLN A 299 3.49 -9.06 -16.36
N MET A 300 2.63 -9.82 -15.67
CA MET A 300 1.38 -10.34 -16.19
C MET A 300 0.25 -10.09 -15.18
N CYS A 301 -0.92 -9.69 -15.67
CA CYS A 301 -2.13 -9.54 -14.87
C CYS A 301 -3.32 -10.20 -15.56
N MET A 302 -4.27 -10.71 -14.78
CA MET A 302 -5.48 -11.36 -15.28
C MET A 302 -6.71 -10.49 -15.00
N ASP A 303 -7.50 -10.22 -16.03
CA ASP A 303 -8.87 -9.77 -15.94
C ASP A 303 -9.77 -11.01 -16.02
N SER A 304 -10.10 -11.57 -14.85
CA SER A 304 -10.89 -12.81 -14.77
C SER A 304 -12.34 -12.62 -15.27
N GLU A 305 -12.86 -11.39 -15.30
CA GLU A 305 -14.22 -11.12 -15.79
C GLU A 305 -14.29 -11.19 -17.32
N LYS A 306 -13.31 -10.61 -18.02
CA LYS A 306 -13.23 -10.68 -19.49
C LYS A 306 -12.40 -11.86 -20.00
N HIS A 307 -11.76 -12.62 -19.12
CA HIS A 307 -10.81 -13.67 -19.46
C HIS A 307 -9.66 -13.16 -20.35
N MET A 308 -9.09 -12.01 -19.97
CA MET A 308 -8.00 -11.34 -20.68
C MET A 308 -6.74 -11.33 -19.83
N ILE A 309 -5.59 -11.61 -20.45
CA ILE A 309 -4.27 -11.49 -19.82
C ILE A 309 -3.57 -10.26 -20.40
N TYR A 310 -3.05 -9.41 -19.54
CA TYR A 310 -2.21 -8.27 -19.94
C TYR A 310 -0.75 -8.55 -19.58
N THR A 311 0.15 -8.36 -20.54
CA THR A 311 1.59 -8.60 -20.39
C THR A 311 2.36 -7.34 -20.75
N PHE A 312 3.21 -6.84 -19.86
CA PHE A 312 3.95 -5.60 -20.08
C PHE A 312 5.43 -5.69 -19.69
N GLY A 313 6.26 -5.01 -20.49
CA GLY A 313 7.66 -4.78 -20.20
C GLY A 313 8.51 -6.05 -20.25
N GLY A 314 9.56 -6.07 -19.45
CA GLY A 314 10.56 -7.14 -19.51
C GLY A 314 11.58 -6.96 -20.63
N ARG A 315 12.72 -7.62 -20.49
CA ARG A 315 13.80 -7.58 -21.47
C ARG A 315 13.68 -8.76 -22.42
N ILE A 316 13.79 -8.48 -23.72
CA ILE A 316 13.78 -9.49 -24.77
C ILE A 316 15.14 -10.21 -24.81
N LEU A 317 15.12 -11.53 -24.81
CA LEU A 317 16.32 -12.34 -24.99
C LEU A 317 16.74 -12.39 -26.48
N THR A 318 18.02 -12.17 -26.74
CA THR A 318 18.62 -12.22 -28.09
C THR A 318 19.69 -13.31 -28.18
N CYS A 319 19.90 -13.84 -29.39
CA CYS A 319 20.92 -14.86 -29.66
C CYS A 319 22.33 -14.27 -29.65
N ASN A 320 23.32 -15.07 -29.26
CA ASN A 320 24.72 -14.72 -29.48
C ASN A 320 25.04 -14.91 -30.97
N GLY A 321 25.03 -13.83 -31.76
CA GLY A 321 25.44 -13.89 -33.17
C GLY A 321 24.58 -13.12 -34.19
N SER A 322 23.72 -12.19 -33.79
CA SER A 322 23.26 -11.16 -34.74
C SER A 322 24.44 -10.23 -35.05
N VAL A 323 25.30 -10.67 -35.97
CA VAL A 323 26.41 -9.92 -36.53
C VAL A 323 25.81 -8.87 -37.45
N ASP A 324 25.32 -7.78 -36.87
CA ASP A 324 25.35 -6.49 -37.53
C ASP A 324 26.15 -5.54 -36.65
N ASP A 325 27.20 -5.01 -37.25
CA ASP A 325 28.42 -4.53 -36.63
C ASP A 325 28.26 -3.12 -36.04
N SER A 326 29.05 -2.83 -35.00
CA SER A 326 29.33 -1.53 -34.36
C SER A 326 28.30 -0.93 -33.37
N ARG A 327 28.76 -0.83 -32.10
CA ARG A 327 28.10 -0.36 -30.85
C ARG A 327 27.24 -1.44 -30.19
N ALA A 328 27.49 -1.70 -28.90
CA ALA A 328 26.71 -2.64 -28.10
C ALA A 328 25.21 -2.36 -28.27
N SER A 329 24.49 -3.24 -28.98
CA SER A 329 23.05 -3.10 -29.19
C SER A 329 22.38 -2.86 -27.84
N GLU A 330 21.67 -1.75 -27.72
CA GLU A 330 20.94 -1.45 -26.50
C GLU A 330 19.97 -2.60 -26.16
N PRO A 331 19.72 -2.87 -24.87
CA PRO A 331 18.74 -3.86 -24.47
C PRO A 331 17.38 -3.58 -25.13
N GLN A 332 16.82 -4.58 -25.81
CA GLN A 332 15.45 -4.51 -26.35
C GLN A 332 14.44 -4.89 -25.27
N PHE A 333 13.31 -4.18 -25.23
CA PHE A 333 12.22 -4.41 -24.28
C PHE A 333 10.92 -4.73 -25.04
N SER A 334 10.01 -5.45 -24.38
CA SER A 334 8.70 -5.77 -24.93
C SER A 334 7.65 -4.72 -24.55
N GLY A 335 6.69 -4.48 -25.45
CA GLY A 335 5.56 -3.58 -25.21
C GLY A 335 4.45 -4.19 -24.34
N LEU A 336 3.27 -3.57 -24.38
CA LEU A 336 2.04 -4.02 -23.72
C LEU A 336 1.20 -4.87 -24.69
N PHE A 337 0.96 -6.11 -24.32
CA PHE A 337 0.13 -7.05 -25.06
C PHE A 337 -1.09 -7.47 -24.24
N ALA A 338 -2.17 -7.80 -24.94
CA ALA A 338 -3.32 -8.49 -24.38
C ALA A 338 -3.49 -9.86 -25.04
N PHE A 339 -3.81 -10.89 -24.27
CA PHE A 339 -4.18 -12.22 -24.76
C PHE A 339 -5.62 -12.52 -24.38
N ASP A 340 -6.43 -12.86 -25.38
CA ASP A 340 -7.79 -13.32 -25.19
C ASP A 340 -7.78 -14.83 -24.95
N CYS A 341 -8.12 -15.26 -23.73
CA CYS A 341 -8.10 -16.67 -23.36
C CYS A 341 -9.19 -17.50 -24.06
N GLN A 342 -10.26 -16.87 -24.55
CA GLN A 342 -11.33 -17.56 -25.29
C GLN A 342 -10.93 -17.79 -26.74
N CYS A 343 -10.47 -16.73 -27.40
CA CYS A 343 -10.07 -16.78 -28.80
C CYS A 343 -8.66 -17.38 -29.00
N GLN A 344 -7.86 -17.43 -27.93
CA GLN A 344 -6.44 -17.80 -27.94
C GLN A 344 -5.60 -16.93 -28.88
N THR A 345 -5.84 -15.62 -28.85
CA THR A 345 -5.19 -14.66 -29.75
C THR A 345 -4.52 -13.54 -28.97
N TRP A 346 -3.33 -13.16 -29.44
CA TRP A 346 -2.61 -11.99 -28.94
C TRP A 346 -2.99 -10.71 -29.71
N LYS A 347 -2.99 -9.60 -28.99
CA LYS A 347 -3.12 -8.25 -29.53
C LYS A 347 -2.05 -7.35 -28.91
N LEU A 348 -1.26 -6.69 -29.74
CA LEU A 348 -0.38 -5.61 -29.29
C LEU A 348 -1.23 -4.37 -29.00
N LEU A 349 -1.14 -3.85 -27.78
CA LEU A 349 -1.85 -2.63 -27.36
C LEU A 349 -0.94 -1.41 -27.52
N ARG A 350 0.29 -1.48 -27.00
CA ARG A 350 1.26 -0.38 -27.06
C ARG A 350 2.67 -0.93 -27.30
N GLU A 351 3.40 -0.30 -28.21
CA GLU A 351 4.82 -0.59 -28.43
C GLU A 351 5.68 -0.01 -27.31
N ASP A 352 6.94 -0.46 -27.23
CA ASP A 352 7.93 0.17 -26.35
C ASP A 352 8.30 1.57 -26.88
N SER A 353 7.97 2.63 -26.16
CA SER A 353 8.43 3.98 -26.49
C SER A 353 9.76 4.31 -25.80
N CYS A 354 10.69 4.90 -26.55
CA CYS A 354 11.90 5.51 -26.02
C CYS A 354 11.67 6.92 -25.43
N ASN A 355 10.51 7.51 -25.69
CA ASN A 355 10.13 8.85 -25.22
C ASN A 355 9.18 8.76 -24.02
N ALA A 356 9.23 9.78 -23.15
CA ALA A 356 8.30 9.95 -22.03
C ALA A 356 7.19 10.96 -22.40
N GLY A 357 6.55 10.75 -23.56
CA GLY A 357 5.36 11.51 -23.93
C GLY A 357 4.20 11.19 -22.97
N PRO A 358 3.21 12.09 -22.82
CA PRO A 358 2.09 11.89 -21.88
C PRO A 358 1.24 10.65 -22.17
N GLU A 359 1.25 10.14 -23.41
CA GLU A 359 0.55 8.91 -23.82
C GLU A 359 1.48 7.72 -24.07
N ASP A 360 2.80 7.92 -23.94
CA ASP A 360 3.80 6.91 -24.22
C ASP A 360 4.13 6.11 -22.96
N ILE A 361 4.13 4.78 -23.06
CA ILE A 361 4.56 3.90 -21.97
C ILE A 361 5.96 3.36 -22.26
N GLN A 362 6.89 3.64 -21.34
CA GLN A 362 8.25 3.15 -21.44
C GLN A 362 8.36 1.75 -20.82
N SER A 363 8.86 0.78 -21.58
CA SER A 363 9.05 -0.59 -21.09
C SER A 363 10.25 -0.71 -20.17
N ARG A 364 10.20 -1.66 -19.23
CA ARG A 364 11.13 -1.74 -18.10
C ARG A 364 11.13 -3.12 -17.46
N ILE A 365 12.17 -3.45 -16.71
CA ILE A 365 12.28 -4.69 -15.93
C ILE A 365 12.06 -4.44 -14.44
N GLY A 366 11.58 -5.45 -13.71
CA GLY A 366 11.46 -5.39 -12.25
C GLY A 366 10.46 -4.35 -11.72
N HIS A 367 9.58 -3.82 -12.59
CA HIS A 367 8.48 -2.94 -12.21
C HIS A 367 7.33 -3.72 -11.58
N CYS A 368 6.41 -3.03 -10.95
CA CYS A 368 5.12 -3.59 -10.56
C CYS A 368 4.07 -3.23 -11.61
N MET A 369 3.19 -4.19 -11.92
CA MET A 369 1.97 -3.99 -12.69
C MET A 369 0.84 -4.71 -11.97
N LEU A 370 -0.29 -4.04 -11.78
CA LEU A 370 -1.45 -4.55 -11.07
C LEU A 370 -2.71 -4.20 -11.85
N PHE A 371 -3.68 -5.12 -11.92
CA PHE A 371 -4.98 -4.84 -12.56
C PHE A 371 -6.04 -4.55 -11.51
N HIS A 372 -6.70 -3.40 -11.63
CA HIS A 372 -7.83 -3.04 -10.77
C HIS A 372 -9.13 -3.48 -11.43
N SER A 373 -9.75 -4.55 -10.92
CA SER A 373 -10.93 -5.17 -11.55
C SER A 373 -12.11 -4.20 -11.75
N LYS A 374 -12.41 -3.34 -10.76
CA LYS A 374 -13.53 -2.38 -10.84
C LYS A 374 -13.29 -1.22 -11.80
N ASN A 375 -12.12 -0.59 -11.73
CA ASN A 375 -11.77 0.56 -12.56
C ASN A 375 -11.27 0.13 -13.95
N ARG A 376 -10.95 -1.17 -14.12
CA ARG A 376 -10.41 -1.77 -15.34
C ARG A 376 -9.13 -1.09 -15.83
N CYS A 377 -8.30 -0.65 -14.88
CA CYS A 377 -7.00 -0.03 -15.17
C CYS A 377 -5.84 -0.92 -14.74
N LEU A 378 -4.76 -0.91 -15.52
CA LEU A 378 -3.45 -1.38 -15.11
C LEU A 378 -2.71 -0.25 -14.39
N TYR A 379 -2.18 -0.50 -13.20
CA TYR A 379 -1.34 0.42 -12.44
C TYR A 379 0.11 -0.04 -12.56
N VAL A 380 0.99 0.84 -13.06
CA VAL A 380 2.39 0.51 -13.34
C VAL A 380 3.32 1.51 -12.67
N PHE A 381 4.26 1.02 -11.88
CA PHE A 381 5.24 1.87 -11.22
C PHE A 381 6.57 1.17 -10.97
N GLY A 382 7.60 1.98 -10.76
CA GLY A 382 8.92 1.49 -10.39
C GLY A 382 9.66 0.81 -11.55
N GLY A 383 10.63 -0.01 -11.18
CA GLY A 383 11.43 -0.80 -12.11
C GLY A 383 12.67 -0.07 -12.61
N GLN A 384 13.29 -0.66 -13.64
CA GLN A 384 14.56 -0.21 -14.17
C GLN A 384 14.57 -0.34 -15.70
N ARG A 385 15.16 0.65 -16.35
CA ARG A 385 15.53 0.57 -17.76
C ARG A 385 17.00 0.91 -17.91
N SER A 386 17.77 -0.04 -18.46
CA SER A 386 19.23 0.09 -18.58
C SER A 386 19.88 0.40 -17.22
N LYS A 387 20.49 1.58 -17.03
CA LYS A 387 21.10 2.00 -15.76
C LYS A 387 20.20 2.93 -14.92
N THR A 388 19.02 3.24 -15.42
CA THR A 388 18.10 4.21 -14.82
C THR A 388 17.01 3.48 -14.05
N TYR A 389 16.89 3.77 -12.77
CA TYR A 389 15.73 3.40 -11.97
C TYR A 389 14.59 4.37 -12.28
N LEU A 390 13.43 3.79 -12.55
CA LEU A 390 12.23 4.51 -12.92
C LEU A 390 11.34 4.66 -11.70
N ASN A 391 10.80 5.86 -11.52
CA ASN A 391 10.06 6.27 -10.33
C ASN A 391 8.69 6.85 -10.71
N ASP A 392 8.39 6.87 -12.01
CA ASP A 392 7.07 7.19 -12.54
C ASP A 392 6.07 6.12 -12.10
N PHE A 393 4.83 6.59 -11.99
CA PHE A 393 3.66 5.83 -11.64
C PHE A 393 2.53 6.31 -12.55
N PHE A 394 1.96 5.41 -13.32
CA PHE A 394 0.84 5.72 -14.21
C PHE A 394 -0.22 4.63 -14.13
N SER A 395 -1.43 4.96 -14.58
CA SER A 395 -2.48 4.00 -14.86
C SER A 395 -2.77 3.95 -16.36
N TYR A 396 -3.17 2.78 -16.84
CA TYR A 396 -3.59 2.52 -18.22
C TYR A 396 -5.00 1.91 -18.20
N ASP A 397 -5.98 2.64 -18.72
CA ASP A 397 -7.35 2.16 -18.91
C ASP A 397 -7.39 1.22 -20.12
N VAL A 398 -7.70 -0.05 -19.86
CA VAL A 398 -7.68 -1.10 -20.89
C VAL A 398 -8.86 -1.03 -21.86
N ASP A 399 -9.93 -0.34 -21.49
CA ASP A 399 -11.13 -0.22 -22.32
C ASP A 399 -11.07 1.02 -23.22
N SER A 400 -10.52 2.15 -22.72
CA SER A 400 -10.41 3.40 -23.48
C SER A 400 -9.06 3.63 -24.16
N ASP A 401 -8.06 2.78 -23.88
CA ASP A 401 -6.67 2.93 -24.35
C ASP A 401 -6.07 4.29 -23.94
N HIS A 402 -6.30 4.69 -22.68
CA HIS A 402 -5.86 5.98 -22.13
C HIS A 402 -4.84 5.80 -21.00
N VAL A 403 -3.81 6.66 -20.98
CA VAL A 403 -2.77 6.69 -19.94
C VAL A 403 -2.98 7.91 -19.05
N ASP A 404 -3.06 7.71 -17.74
CA ASP A 404 -3.10 8.77 -16.74
C ASP A 404 -1.82 8.73 -15.88
N ILE A 405 -1.08 9.84 -15.85
CA ILE A 405 0.19 9.94 -15.11
C ILE A 405 -0.11 10.38 -13.67
N ILE A 406 0.03 9.42 -12.75
CA ILE A 406 -0.20 9.63 -11.31
C ILE A 406 1.00 10.36 -10.68
N SER A 407 2.21 9.94 -11.04
CA SER A 407 3.48 10.56 -10.63
C SER A 407 4.50 10.41 -11.75
N ASP A 408 5.25 11.46 -12.03
CA ASP A 408 6.32 11.45 -13.05
C ASP A 408 7.70 11.08 -12.46
N GLY A 409 7.75 10.71 -11.18
CA GLY A 409 8.97 10.28 -10.49
C GLY A 409 9.95 11.39 -10.13
N THR A 410 9.58 12.66 -10.33
CA THR A 410 10.50 13.80 -10.09
C THR A 410 10.38 14.44 -8.72
N LYS A 411 9.30 14.15 -7.98
CA LYS A 411 9.16 14.53 -6.58
C LYS A 411 10.27 13.86 -5.75
N LYS A 412 11.26 14.65 -5.33
CA LYS A 412 12.20 14.29 -4.26
C LYS A 412 11.50 14.37 -2.90
N ASP A 413 10.36 13.70 -2.75
CA ASP A 413 9.77 13.51 -1.43
C ASP A 413 10.55 12.41 -0.73
N SER A 414 11.68 12.79 -0.13
CA SER A 414 12.68 11.91 0.49
C SER A 414 12.18 11.09 1.70
N GLY A 415 10.87 10.91 1.83
CA GLY A 415 10.23 10.12 2.87
C GLY A 415 8.76 9.75 2.66
N MET A 416 8.09 10.25 1.60
CA MET A 416 6.64 10.03 1.40
C MET A 416 6.30 9.06 0.29
N VAL A 417 7.28 8.48 -0.40
CA VAL A 417 7.06 7.44 -1.43
C VAL A 417 8.01 6.26 -1.20
N PRO A 418 7.63 5.04 -1.64
CA PRO A 418 8.53 3.90 -1.57
C PRO A 418 9.85 4.21 -2.29
N MET A 419 10.98 3.93 -1.63
CA MET A 419 12.29 4.10 -2.27
C MET A 419 12.37 3.24 -3.52
N THR A 420 12.94 3.82 -4.56
CA THR A 420 12.99 3.19 -5.87
C THR A 420 14.14 2.21 -5.96
N GLY A 421 13.80 0.97 -6.27
CA GLY A 421 14.74 -0.15 -6.30
C GLY A 421 14.21 -1.30 -7.14
N PHE A 422 15.09 -2.23 -7.45
CA PHE A 422 14.85 -3.34 -8.39
C PHE A 422 13.85 -4.41 -7.87
N THR A 423 13.44 -4.35 -6.60
CA THR A 423 12.86 -5.51 -5.90
C THR A 423 11.60 -5.15 -5.11
N GLN A 424 10.69 -4.47 -5.81
CA GLN A 424 9.36 -4.21 -5.30
C GLN A 424 8.43 -5.38 -5.69
N ARG A 425 7.66 -5.86 -4.72
CA ARG A 425 6.50 -6.73 -4.96
C ARG A 425 5.28 -5.98 -4.49
N ALA A 426 4.26 -5.97 -5.33
CA ALA A 426 3.04 -5.25 -5.04
C ALA A 426 1.83 -6.14 -5.27
N THR A 427 0.76 -5.81 -4.56
CA THR A 427 -0.56 -6.43 -4.65
C THR A 427 -1.60 -5.32 -4.57
N ILE A 428 -2.83 -5.58 -4.99
CA ILE A 428 -3.91 -4.59 -5.01
C ILE A 428 -5.13 -5.15 -4.29
N ASP A 429 -5.84 -4.29 -3.58
CA ASP A 429 -7.17 -4.54 -3.04
C ASP A 429 -8.19 -3.65 -3.78
N PRO A 430 -8.91 -4.18 -4.78
CA PRO A 430 -9.89 -3.41 -5.54
C PRO A 430 -11.12 -2.98 -4.72
N GLU A 431 -11.38 -3.61 -3.56
CA GLU A 431 -12.47 -3.20 -2.68
C GLU A 431 -12.09 -1.97 -1.87
N LEU A 432 -10.85 -1.93 -1.37
CA LEU A 432 -10.32 -0.82 -0.60
C LEU A 432 -9.75 0.31 -1.47
N ASN A 433 -9.54 0.07 -2.77
CA ASN A 433 -8.80 0.96 -3.66
C ASN A 433 -7.37 1.23 -3.12
N GLU A 434 -6.73 0.18 -2.59
CA GLU A 434 -5.40 0.26 -1.97
C GLU A 434 -4.39 -0.60 -2.77
N ILE A 435 -3.21 -0.04 -3.06
CA ILE A 435 -2.06 -0.79 -3.60
C ILE A 435 -1.05 -0.99 -2.47
N HIS A 436 -0.71 -2.24 -2.21
CA HIS A 436 0.21 -2.67 -1.16
C HIS A 436 1.57 -3.01 -1.76
N VAL A 437 2.66 -2.42 -1.26
CA VAL A 437 4.01 -2.57 -1.80
C VAL A 437 4.97 -2.99 -0.71
N LEU A 438 5.55 -4.18 -0.87
CA LEU A 438 6.72 -4.62 -0.11
C LEU A 438 7.98 -4.35 -0.93
N SER A 439 8.82 -3.46 -0.43
CA SER A 439 10.12 -3.11 -1.02
C SER A 439 11.24 -3.77 -0.22
N GLY A 440 12.10 -4.55 -0.89
CA GLY A 440 13.16 -5.33 -0.24
C GLY A 440 14.60 -4.87 -0.47
N LEU A 441 14.87 -4.06 -1.50
CA LEU A 441 16.23 -3.57 -1.83
C LEU A 441 16.16 -2.08 -2.10
N SER A 442 16.87 -1.29 -1.30
CA SER A 442 17.09 0.13 -1.58
C SER A 442 18.54 0.35 -1.95
N LYS A 443 18.77 0.94 -3.12
CA LYS A 443 20.07 1.51 -3.46
C LYS A 443 20.07 2.97 -3.06
N ASP A 444 20.81 3.28 -2.01
CA ASP A 444 21.13 4.66 -1.70
C ASP A 444 22.05 5.21 -2.80
N LYS A 445 21.69 6.34 -3.42
CA LYS A 445 22.53 6.96 -4.45
C LYS A 445 23.80 7.58 -3.86
N GLU A 446 23.79 7.91 -2.57
CA GLU A 446 24.89 8.59 -1.89
C GLU A 446 25.93 7.61 -1.32
N LYS A 447 25.50 6.41 -0.93
CA LYS A 447 26.37 5.33 -0.45
C LYS A 447 26.48 4.26 -1.52
N ARG A 448 27.70 3.90 -1.94
CA ARG A 448 27.96 2.79 -2.88
C ARG A 448 27.56 1.40 -2.36
N GLU A 449 26.87 1.32 -1.23
CA GLU A 449 26.47 0.09 -0.55
C GLU A 449 25.00 -0.22 -0.84
N GLU A 450 24.75 -1.39 -1.41
CA GLU A 450 23.41 -1.94 -1.58
C GLU A 450 22.91 -2.43 -0.21
N ASN A 451 21.93 -1.74 0.38
CA ASN A 451 21.36 -2.15 1.66
C ASN A 451 19.98 -2.79 1.41
N VAL A 452 19.89 -4.09 1.70
CA VAL A 452 18.62 -4.82 1.70
C VAL A 452 17.82 -4.38 2.93
N ARG A 453 16.62 -3.82 2.71
CA ARG A 453 15.74 -3.30 3.76
C ARG A 453 14.32 -3.65 3.39
N ASN A 454 13.52 -4.09 4.36
CA ASN A 454 12.09 -4.29 4.15
C ASN A 454 11.34 -3.01 4.52
N SER A 455 10.50 -2.52 3.62
CA SER A 455 9.50 -1.51 3.95
C SER A 455 8.20 -1.84 3.27
N PHE A 456 7.10 -1.59 3.97
CA PHE A 456 5.77 -1.86 3.46
C PHE A 456 5.01 -0.55 3.34
N TRP A 457 4.45 -0.32 2.16
CA TRP A 457 3.79 0.92 1.79
C TRP A 457 2.40 0.64 1.25
N ILE A 458 1.50 1.59 1.47
CA ILE A 458 0.14 1.56 0.94
C ILE A 458 -0.08 2.84 0.16
N TYR A 459 -0.52 2.70 -1.08
CA TYR A 459 -1.03 3.79 -1.88
C TYR A 459 -2.56 3.73 -1.91
N ASP A 460 -3.21 4.77 -1.39
CA ASP A 460 -4.64 4.98 -1.50
C ASP A 460 -4.92 5.64 -2.85
N ILE A 461 -5.61 4.91 -3.74
CA ILE A 461 -5.89 5.35 -5.11
C ILE A 461 -6.85 6.55 -5.11
N VAL A 462 -7.84 6.57 -4.21
CA VAL A 462 -8.86 7.62 -4.17
C VAL A 462 -8.27 8.91 -3.62
N ARG A 463 -7.43 8.83 -2.59
CA ARG A 463 -6.75 9.99 -1.98
C ARG A 463 -5.49 10.42 -2.73
N ASN A 464 -5.00 9.60 -3.67
CA ASN A 464 -3.74 9.80 -4.38
C ASN A 464 -2.59 10.06 -3.40
N SER A 465 -2.42 9.18 -2.41
CA SER A 465 -1.46 9.37 -1.33
C SER A 465 -0.81 8.07 -0.90
N TRP A 466 0.49 8.14 -0.63
CA TRP A 466 1.28 7.05 -0.07
C TRP A 466 1.36 7.15 1.46
N SER A 467 1.36 6.00 2.11
CA SER A 467 1.61 5.86 3.55
C SER A 467 2.60 4.73 3.79
N CYS A 468 3.57 4.95 4.68
CA CYS A 468 4.52 3.92 5.08
C CYS A 468 3.98 3.21 6.32
N VAL A 469 3.67 1.92 6.19
CA VAL A 469 3.16 1.09 7.29
C VAL A 469 4.29 0.74 8.26
N TYR A 470 5.43 0.29 7.74
CA TYR A 470 6.61 0.02 8.57
C TYR A 470 7.90 -0.03 7.74
N LYS A 471 9.04 0.11 8.44
CA LYS A 471 10.40 -0.07 7.91
C LYS A 471 11.19 -0.95 8.87
N ASN A 472 11.86 -1.97 8.33
CA ASN A 472 12.76 -2.85 9.05
C ASN A 472 14.18 -2.70 8.46
N ASP A 473 15.05 -2.06 9.25
CA ASP A 473 16.48 -1.90 9.01
C ASP A 473 17.27 -2.87 9.93
N GLN A 474 17.03 -4.18 9.79
CA GLN A 474 17.68 -5.23 10.63
C GLN A 474 19.22 -5.28 10.51
N ALA A 475 19.82 -4.54 9.57
CA ALA A 475 21.28 -4.37 9.49
C ALA A 475 21.90 -3.66 10.71
N ALA A 476 21.09 -3.07 11.62
CA ALA A 476 21.59 -2.26 12.74
C ALA A 476 21.50 -2.89 14.14
N LYS A 477 20.91 -4.08 14.32
CA LYS A 477 20.72 -4.68 15.66
C LYS A 477 20.91 -6.19 15.68
N GLU A 478 22.15 -6.66 15.57
CA GLU A 478 22.53 -7.90 16.23
C GLU A 478 22.54 -7.64 17.75
N ASN A 479 21.37 -7.67 18.38
CA ASN A 479 21.25 -7.69 19.83
C ASN A 479 21.31 -9.15 20.29
N PRO A 480 22.36 -9.60 21.01
CA PRO A 480 22.56 -11.01 21.38
C PRO A 480 21.56 -11.59 22.42
N GLY A 481 20.44 -10.91 22.67
CA GLY A 481 19.56 -11.19 23.82
C GLY A 481 18.06 -11.24 23.52
N LYS A 482 17.61 -11.17 22.26
CA LYS A 482 16.20 -11.44 21.90
C LYS A 482 16.03 -12.90 21.48
N SER A 483 14.91 -13.50 21.89
CA SER A 483 14.53 -14.89 21.61
C SER A 483 14.67 -15.26 20.13
N LEU A 484 15.05 -16.51 19.87
CA LEU A 484 15.33 -17.13 18.54
C LEU A 484 14.12 -17.22 17.58
N GLN A 485 13.00 -16.55 17.86
CA GLN A 485 11.84 -16.54 16.98
C GLN A 485 11.80 -15.19 16.26
N GLU A 486 12.12 -15.19 14.97
CA GLU A 486 12.00 -13.99 14.13
C GLU A 486 10.52 -13.55 14.14
N GLU A 487 10.24 -12.32 14.59
CA GLU A 487 8.88 -11.77 14.64
C GLU A 487 8.38 -11.34 13.26
N GLU A 488 9.28 -11.20 12.29
CA GLU A 488 9.03 -10.72 10.92
C GLU A 488 10.11 -11.25 9.95
N PRO A 489 9.82 -11.35 8.63
CA PRO A 489 10.79 -11.82 7.66
C PRO A 489 11.98 -10.87 7.50
N CYS A 490 13.18 -11.43 7.44
CA CYS A 490 14.39 -10.65 7.15
C CYS A 490 14.32 -9.93 5.78
N PRO A 491 15.07 -8.82 5.61
CA PRO A 491 15.20 -8.13 4.33
C PRO A 491 15.61 -9.05 3.18
N ARG A 492 14.91 -8.97 2.03
CA ARG A 492 15.14 -9.89 0.90
C ARG A 492 14.64 -9.38 -0.45
N PHE A 493 15.22 -9.90 -1.52
CA PHE A 493 14.75 -9.70 -2.89
C PHE A 493 14.47 -11.01 -3.63
N ALA A 494 13.92 -10.94 -4.85
CA ALA A 494 13.54 -12.10 -5.66
C ALA A 494 12.61 -13.09 -4.94
N HIS A 495 11.95 -12.65 -3.87
CA HIS A 495 10.85 -13.31 -3.20
C HIS A 495 9.57 -13.12 -4.03
N GLN A 496 8.51 -13.79 -3.61
CA GLN A 496 7.18 -13.57 -4.15
C GLN A 496 6.19 -13.27 -3.03
N LEU A 497 5.21 -12.42 -3.36
CA LEU A 497 4.14 -11.97 -2.47
C LEU A 497 2.82 -12.12 -3.24
N VAL A 498 1.85 -12.81 -2.64
CA VAL A 498 0.47 -12.91 -3.16
C VAL A 498 -0.52 -12.41 -2.11
N TYR A 499 -1.70 -11.99 -2.53
CA TYR A 499 -2.70 -11.40 -1.65
C TYR A 499 -4.04 -12.13 -1.79
N ASP A 500 -4.56 -12.57 -0.66
CA ASP A 500 -5.93 -13.03 -0.51
C ASP A 500 -6.82 -11.81 -0.26
N GLU A 501 -7.52 -11.35 -1.29
CA GLU A 501 -8.40 -10.19 -1.20
C GLU A 501 -9.70 -10.46 -0.43
N LEU A 502 -10.11 -11.73 -0.28
CA LEU A 502 -11.31 -12.09 0.49
C LEU A 502 -11.01 -12.08 2.00
N HIS A 503 -9.86 -12.62 2.39
CA HIS A 503 -9.45 -12.74 3.79
C HIS A 503 -8.49 -11.64 4.25
N LYS A 504 -8.06 -10.75 3.34
CA LYS A 504 -7.16 -9.62 3.57
C LYS A 504 -5.81 -10.06 4.14
N VAL A 505 -5.20 -11.09 3.56
CA VAL A 505 -3.93 -11.70 4.02
C VAL A 505 -2.92 -11.75 2.88
N HIS A 506 -1.69 -11.36 3.15
CA HIS A 506 -0.57 -11.58 2.23
C HIS A 506 0.20 -12.84 2.59
N TYR A 507 0.72 -13.53 1.57
CA TYR A 507 1.62 -14.67 1.72
C TYR A 507 2.94 -14.40 1.02
N LEU A 508 4.05 -14.56 1.75
CA LEU A 508 5.42 -14.33 1.28
C LEU A 508 6.24 -15.61 1.35
N PHE A 509 6.94 -15.96 0.27
CA PHE A 509 7.83 -17.11 0.23
C PHE A 509 9.22 -16.79 -0.35
N GLY A 510 10.24 -17.40 0.25
CA GLY A 510 11.60 -17.50 -0.29
C GLY A 510 12.29 -16.17 -0.56
N GLY A 511 13.14 -16.14 -1.58
CA GLY A 511 13.95 -14.98 -1.98
C GLY A 511 15.43 -15.09 -1.60
N ASN A 512 16.15 -13.98 -1.70
CA ASN A 512 17.58 -13.85 -1.40
C ASN A 512 17.78 -12.73 -0.36
N PRO A 513 18.46 -13.00 0.77
CA PRO A 513 18.68 -12.01 1.83
C PRO A 513 19.77 -10.97 1.50
N GLY A 514 20.44 -11.08 0.34
CA GLY A 514 21.49 -10.18 -0.13
C GLY A 514 22.76 -10.16 0.72
N LYS A 515 23.09 -11.29 1.34
CA LYS A 515 24.35 -11.47 2.07
C LYS A 515 25.52 -11.50 1.07
N SER A 516 26.38 -10.47 1.08
CA SER A 516 27.53 -10.36 0.16
C SER A 516 28.49 -11.56 0.22
N CYS A 517 28.62 -12.21 1.38
CA CYS A 517 29.43 -13.42 1.56
C CYS A 517 28.80 -14.69 0.96
N SER A 518 27.52 -14.66 0.61
CA SER A 518 26.75 -15.81 0.11
C SER A 518 25.71 -15.37 -0.94
N PRO A 519 26.14 -14.82 -2.10
CA PRO A 519 25.24 -14.21 -3.10
C PRO A 519 24.26 -15.20 -3.73
N LYS A 520 24.60 -16.50 -3.69
CA LYS A 520 23.77 -17.60 -4.19
C LYS A 520 22.74 -18.10 -3.16
N MET A 521 22.80 -17.63 -1.92
CA MET A 521 21.86 -18.06 -0.87
C MET A 521 20.41 -17.79 -1.29
N ARG A 522 19.55 -18.76 -1.03
CA ARG A 522 18.10 -18.65 -1.18
C ARG A 522 17.42 -19.07 0.10
N LEU A 523 16.22 -18.53 0.30
CA LEU A 523 15.37 -18.82 1.45
C LEU A 523 14.20 -19.72 1.02
N ASP A 524 13.65 -20.45 1.98
CA ASP A 524 12.49 -21.35 1.86
C ASP A 524 11.45 -21.13 2.98
N ASP A 525 11.60 -20.04 3.73
CA ASP A 525 10.67 -19.64 4.78
C ASP A 525 9.38 -19.07 4.19
N PHE A 526 8.29 -19.28 4.92
CA PHE A 526 6.93 -18.93 4.50
C PHE A 526 6.26 -18.09 5.57
N TRP A 527 5.65 -16.98 5.16
CA TRP A 527 5.11 -15.97 6.07
C TRP A 527 3.71 -15.53 5.64
N SER A 528 2.88 -15.21 6.63
CA SER A 528 1.66 -14.44 6.46
C SER A 528 1.83 -13.02 6.99
N LEU A 529 1.18 -12.06 6.34
CA LEU A 529 1.02 -10.69 6.84
C LEU A 529 -0.45 -10.31 6.83
N LYS A 530 -0.93 -9.79 7.96
CA LYS A 530 -2.21 -9.09 8.06
C LYS A 530 -1.97 -7.62 8.37
N LEU A 531 -2.65 -6.74 7.66
CA LEU A 531 -2.65 -5.31 7.92
C LEU A 531 -3.84 -4.99 8.82
N CYS A 532 -3.58 -4.61 10.06
CA CYS A 532 -4.61 -4.41 11.08
C CYS A 532 -4.78 -2.93 11.40
N ARG A 533 -6.01 -2.42 11.29
CA ARG A 533 -6.42 -1.16 11.93
C ARG A 533 -6.96 -1.44 13.33
N PRO A 534 -7.07 -0.43 14.21
CA PRO A 534 -7.73 -0.59 15.51
C PRO A 534 -9.14 -1.15 15.34
N SER A 535 -9.50 -2.15 16.15
CA SER A 535 -10.83 -2.74 16.11
C SER A 535 -11.84 -1.88 16.87
N LYS A 536 -13.14 -2.10 16.61
CA LYS A 536 -14.23 -1.43 17.33
C LYS A 536 -14.17 -1.73 18.82
N GLU A 537 -13.85 -2.97 19.17
CA GLU A 537 -13.72 -3.46 20.54
C GLU A 537 -12.54 -2.79 21.25
N TYR A 538 -11.41 -2.63 20.54
CA TYR A 538 -10.26 -1.90 21.07
C TYR A 538 -10.62 -0.43 21.36
N LEU A 539 -11.27 0.26 20.41
CA LEU A 539 -11.64 1.67 20.60
C LEU A 539 -12.68 1.83 21.71
N LEU A 540 -13.66 0.93 21.79
CA LEU A 540 -14.64 0.93 22.88
C LEU A 540 -13.97 0.76 24.24
N ARG A 541 -13.09 -0.25 24.37
CA ARG A 541 -12.30 -0.47 25.59
C ARG A 541 -11.49 0.76 25.95
N HIS A 542 -10.79 1.35 24.97
CA HIS A 542 -9.93 2.50 25.19
C HIS A 542 -10.72 3.74 25.63
N CYS A 543 -11.87 4.03 25.01
CA CYS A 543 -12.76 5.10 25.45
C CYS A 543 -13.25 4.87 26.89
N LYS A 544 -13.63 3.63 27.25
CA LYS A 544 -14.00 3.28 28.63
C LYS A 544 -12.83 3.48 29.59
N TYR A 545 -11.63 3.05 29.22
CA TYR A 545 -10.42 3.28 30.00
C TYR A 545 -10.23 4.77 30.29
N LEU A 546 -10.34 5.66 29.30
CA LEU A 546 -10.23 7.11 29.50
C LEU A 546 -11.30 7.66 30.45
N ILE A 547 -12.57 7.25 30.27
CA ILE A 547 -13.69 7.65 31.14
C ILE A 547 -13.45 7.20 32.59
N ARG A 548 -13.06 5.93 32.78
CA ARG A 548 -12.82 5.35 34.10
C ARG A 548 -11.57 5.93 34.76
N LYS A 549 -10.52 6.22 33.99
CA LYS A 549 -9.29 6.86 34.47
C LYS A 549 -9.60 8.22 35.08
N HIS A 550 -10.37 9.06 34.38
CA HIS A 550 -10.80 10.34 34.95
C HIS A 550 -11.74 10.19 36.16
N ARG A 551 -12.67 9.23 36.14
CA ARG A 551 -13.50 8.94 37.32
C ARG A 551 -12.64 8.54 38.53
N PHE A 552 -11.58 7.78 38.31
CA PHE A 552 -10.60 7.41 39.33
C PHE A 552 -9.86 8.64 39.85
N GLU A 553 -9.38 9.53 38.99
CA GLU A 553 -8.70 10.78 39.38
C GLU A 553 -9.59 11.65 40.28
N GLU A 554 -10.87 11.81 39.95
CA GLU A 554 -11.83 12.57 40.77
C GLU A 554 -12.13 11.90 42.12
N LYS A 555 -12.24 10.55 42.12
CA LYS A 555 -12.38 9.77 43.34
C LYS A 555 -11.14 9.88 44.22
N ALA A 556 -9.94 9.85 43.63
CA ALA A 556 -8.69 9.92 44.37
C ALA A 556 -8.52 11.25 45.12
N GLN A 557 -9.08 12.34 44.58
CA GLN A 557 -9.09 13.65 45.24
C GLN A 557 -10.08 13.74 46.40
N THR A 558 -11.18 12.98 46.35
CA THR A 558 -12.30 13.10 47.30
C THR A 558 -12.31 12.00 48.37
N ASP A 559 -12.04 10.75 47.98
CA ASP A 559 -11.99 9.57 48.83
C ASP A 559 -10.94 8.55 48.30
N PRO A 560 -9.68 8.65 48.78
CA PRO A 560 -8.59 7.79 48.33
C PRO A 560 -8.84 6.29 48.54
N LEU A 561 -9.59 5.90 49.57
CA LEU A 561 -9.83 4.49 49.88
C LEU A 561 -10.85 3.88 48.90
N SER A 562 -11.90 4.64 48.56
CA SER A 562 -12.85 4.27 47.51
C SER A 562 -12.20 4.28 46.13
N ALA A 563 -11.30 5.25 45.87
CA ALA A 563 -10.52 5.29 44.63
C ALA A 563 -9.66 4.04 44.43
N LEU A 564 -8.98 3.57 45.49
CA LEU A 564 -8.17 2.34 45.41
C LEU A 564 -9.03 1.10 45.09
N LYS A 565 -10.21 0.99 45.68
CA LYS A 565 -11.16 -0.10 45.35
C LYS A 565 -11.63 -0.02 43.91
N TYR A 566 -11.92 1.18 43.43
CA TYR A 566 -12.34 1.41 42.04
C TYR A 566 -11.22 1.10 41.04
N LEU A 567 -9.98 1.46 41.35
CA LEU A 567 -8.80 1.09 40.57
C LEU A 567 -8.73 -0.43 40.38
N GLN A 568 -8.84 -1.17 41.48
CA GLN A 568 -8.68 -2.63 41.49
C GLN A 568 -9.81 -3.41 40.80
N ASN A 569 -11.06 -2.91 40.85
CA ASN A 569 -12.21 -3.67 40.36
C ASN A 569 -12.76 -3.17 39.02
N ASP A 570 -12.67 -1.86 38.76
CA ASP A 570 -13.37 -1.22 37.64
C ASP A 570 -12.41 -0.66 36.59
N LEU A 571 -11.33 0.02 36.99
CA LEU A 571 -10.36 0.56 36.03
C LEU A 571 -9.45 -0.55 35.48
N TYR A 572 -8.94 -1.42 36.34
CA TYR A 572 -8.04 -2.53 36.00
C TYR A 572 -8.56 -3.36 34.82
N VAL A 573 -9.86 -3.70 34.80
CA VAL A 573 -10.46 -4.53 33.73
C VAL A 573 -10.47 -3.87 32.34
N THR A 574 -10.25 -2.56 32.27
CA THR A 574 -10.19 -1.81 31.00
C THR A 574 -8.77 -1.57 30.51
N VAL A 575 -7.74 -1.84 31.32
CA VAL A 575 -6.33 -1.64 30.96
C VAL A 575 -5.86 -2.76 30.03
N ASP A 576 -5.16 -2.41 28.96
CA ASP A 576 -4.43 -3.40 28.17
C ASP A 576 -3.10 -3.72 28.85
N HIS A 577 -3.06 -4.78 29.64
CA HIS A 577 -1.84 -5.21 30.35
C HIS A 577 -0.72 -5.72 29.42
N SER A 578 -0.97 -5.83 28.11
CA SER A 578 0.08 -6.09 27.13
C SER A 578 0.72 -4.81 26.58
N ASP A 579 0.11 -3.65 26.82
CA ASP A 579 0.64 -2.34 26.46
C ASP A 579 1.48 -1.77 27.63
N PRO A 580 2.81 -1.64 27.48
CA PRO A 580 3.67 -1.10 28.51
C PRO A 580 3.36 0.35 28.88
N GLU A 581 2.82 1.17 27.97
CA GLU A 581 2.50 2.57 28.24
C GLU A 581 1.22 2.68 29.08
N GLU A 582 0.14 1.97 28.70
CA GLU A 582 -1.08 1.93 29.53
C GLU A 582 -0.80 1.35 30.92
N THR A 583 0.07 0.34 31.00
CA THR A 583 0.47 -0.28 32.28
C THR A 583 1.36 0.65 33.12
N LYS A 584 2.27 1.41 32.50
CA LYS A 584 3.19 2.32 33.21
C LYS A 584 2.47 3.56 33.75
N GLU A 585 1.47 4.06 33.03
CA GLU A 585 0.61 5.15 33.51
C GLU A 585 -0.28 4.72 34.68
N GLU A 586 -0.70 3.45 34.75
CA GLU A 586 -1.46 2.89 35.88
C GLU A 586 -0.68 2.99 37.22
N PHE A 587 0.66 2.89 37.18
CA PHE A 587 1.53 2.85 38.36
C PHE A 587 2.28 4.16 38.66
N ALA A 588 1.98 5.28 37.99
CA ALA A 588 2.65 6.56 38.22
C ALA A 588 1.85 7.47 39.19
N PRO A 589 2.27 7.64 40.47
CA PRO A 589 1.49 8.37 41.46
C PRO A 589 1.82 9.87 41.49
N THR A 590 2.01 10.53 40.35
CA THR A 590 2.48 11.93 40.33
C THR A 590 2.06 12.72 39.09
N SER A 591 0.90 13.38 39.16
CA SER A 591 0.63 14.75 38.67
C SER A 591 -0.88 15.01 38.58
N CYS A 592 -1.51 15.44 39.68
CA CYS A 592 -2.94 15.79 39.67
C CYS A 592 -3.21 16.97 40.59
N PHE A 593 -3.05 18.19 40.08
CA PHE A 593 -3.61 19.39 40.71
C PHE A 593 -4.05 20.39 39.63
N ASP A 594 -5.26 20.22 39.09
CA ASP A 594 -6.04 21.35 38.60
C ASP A 594 -7.54 21.02 38.46
N SER A 595 -8.37 22.07 38.44
CA SER A 595 -9.84 22.08 38.65
C SER A 595 -10.68 21.05 37.84
N SER A 596 -11.73 20.48 38.48
CA SER A 596 -12.53 19.35 37.96
C SER A 596 -13.25 19.58 36.63
N THR A 597 -13.77 20.78 36.35
CA THR A 597 -14.52 21.04 35.10
C THR A 597 -13.61 21.15 33.89
N ALA A 598 -12.43 21.74 34.04
CA ALA A 598 -11.45 21.88 32.95
C ALA A 598 -10.91 20.52 32.51
N VAL A 599 -10.67 19.61 33.46
CA VAL A 599 -10.21 18.24 33.21
C VAL A 599 -11.26 17.44 32.41
N ARG A 600 -12.54 17.56 32.74
CA ARG A 600 -13.63 16.90 31.99
C ARG A 600 -13.77 17.41 30.55
N VAL A 601 -13.54 18.72 30.33
CA VAL A 601 -13.52 19.29 28.97
C VAL A 601 -12.36 18.73 28.15
N THR A 602 -11.20 18.48 28.78
CA THR A 602 -10.05 17.83 28.14
C THR A 602 -10.37 16.40 27.75
N LEU A 603 -10.93 15.59 28.65
CA LEU A 603 -11.38 14.22 28.34
C LEU A 603 -12.38 14.21 27.18
N GLN A 604 -13.36 15.10 27.19
CA GLN A 604 -14.32 15.17 26.09
C GLN A 604 -13.65 15.49 24.75
N GLN A 605 -12.61 16.34 24.75
CA GLN A 605 -11.84 16.63 23.54
C GLN A 605 -11.04 15.42 23.06
N GLU A 606 -10.52 14.60 23.98
CA GLU A 606 -9.84 13.34 23.64
C GLU A 606 -10.82 12.32 23.06
N LEU A 607 -11.99 12.13 23.67
CA LEU A 607 -13.04 11.24 23.14
C LEU A 607 -13.63 11.70 21.81
N LYS A 608 -13.50 12.99 21.49
CA LYS A 608 -13.96 13.58 20.24
C LYS A 608 -12.93 13.46 19.10
N LYS A 609 -11.64 13.41 19.44
CA LYS A 609 -10.56 13.13 18.47
C LYS A 609 -10.62 11.68 18.05
#